data_AF-A0A949XSA2-F1
#
_entry.id   AF-A0A949XSA2-F1
#
_cell.length_a   1.000
_cell.length_b   1.000
_cell.length_c   1.000
_cell.angle_alpha   90.00
_cell.angle_beta   90.00
_cell.angle_gamma   90.00
#
_symmetry.space_group_name_H-M   'P 1'
#
loop_
_entity.id
_entity.type
_entity.pdbx_description
1 polymer ?
#
loop_
_entity_poly.entity_id
_entity_poly.type
_entity_poly.pdbx_seq_one_letter_code
_entity_poly.pdbx_strand_id
1 'polypeptide(L)'
;MNHAFISISYVSLRLIRVFLCFACALTAWRGVAMDSSGAFQGAAALSYARRVSAFGERPSGSAAIDSLREWIVSELKPLGGQLLQDRFAGQTPTGPVPMDNLILKFPGTSGKAIVISGHYDTKHIPMMHFVGANDGASSTAFLIELAHAIAKQKHRDDIYIVFFDGEEAVGNWTQTDSRYGS
;
A
#
# COMPACT_ATOMS: atom_id res chain seq x y z
N MET A 1 -16.10 -71.27 -72.45
CA MET A 1 -15.36 -72.40 -71.84
C MET A 1 -13.87 -72.04 -71.87
N ASN A 2 -13.07 -72.57 -70.94
CA ASN A 2 -11.64 -72.29 -70.73
C ASN A 2 -11.38 -70.87 -70.15
N HIS A 3 -10.72 -70.66 -69.00
CA HIS A 3 -9.39 -71.06 -68.48
C HIS A 3 -8.25 -70.15 -69.05
N ALA A 4 -7.34 -69.56 -68.25
CA ALA A 4 -7.19 -69.49 -66.79
C ALA A 4 -6.14 -68.44 -66.31
N PHE A 5 -6.01 -68.30 -64.97
CA PHE A 5 -4.81 -67.98 -64.16
C PHE A 5 -4.21 -66.54 -63.96
N ILE A 6 -4.10 -66.19 -62.65
CA ILE A 6 -2.91 -65.67 -61.90
C ILE A 6 -2.30 -64.29 -62.25
N SER A 7 -2.30 -63.37 -61.25
CA SER A 7 -1.06 -62.88 -60.61
C SER A 7 -1.29 -62.14 -59.27
N ILE A 8 -0.19 -61.84 -58.57
CA ILE A 8 -0.01 -61.41 -57.16
C ILE A 8 1.09 -60.31 -57.17
N SER A 9 1.17 -59.29 -56.30
CA SER A 9 0.51 -59.04 -55.01
C SER A 9 -0.31 -57.72 -55.01
N TYR A 10 -0.41 -56.79 -54.05
CA TYR A 10 0.38 -56.45 -52.85
C TYR A 10 -0.49 -56.03 -51.65
N VAL A 11 0.02 -56.30 -50.44
CA VAL A 11 -0.53 -55.83 -49.15
C VAL A 11 0.09 -54.49 -48.77
N SER A 12 -0.71 -53.55 -48.26
CA SER A 12 -0.23 -52.32 -47.61
C SER A 12 -1.05 -52.02 -46.36
N LEU A 13 -0.43 -52.19 -45.19
CA LEU A 13 -1.05 -51.84 -43.91
C LEU A 13 -1.10 -50.31 -43.76
N ARG A 14 -2.27 -49.78 -43.36
CA ARG A 14 -2.38 -48.46 -42.73
C ARG A 14 -3.18 -48.55 -41.44
N LEU A 15 -2.44 -48.68 -40.33
CA LEU A 15 -2.97 -48.55 -38.97
C LEU A 15 -3.40 -47.09 -38.74
N ILE A 16 -4.71 -46.83 -38.75
CA ILE A 16 -5.27 -45.55 -38.29
C ILE A 16 -5.58 -45.70 -36.80
N ARG A 17 -4.87 -44.91 -35.97
CA ARG A 17 -5.07 -44.88 -34.52
C ARG A 17 -6.40 -44.20 -34.20
N VAL A 18 -7.27 -44.89 -33.47
CA VAL A 18 -8.44 -44.27 -32.82
C VAL A 18 -7.93 -43.37 -31.70
N PHE A 19 -7.93 -42.05 -31.92
CA PHE A 19 -7.64 -41.08 -30.87
C PHE A 19 -8.93 -40.64 -30.16
N LEU A 20 -8.83 -40.57 -28.84
CA LEU A 20 -9.93 -40.47 -27.88
C LEU A 20 -10.73 -39.16 -28.03
N CYS A 21 -12.02 -39.25 -28.37
CA CYS A 21 -12.95 -38.12 -28.27
C CYS A 21 -13.36 -37.88 -26.81
N PHE A 22 -12.56 -37.11 -26.06
CA PHE A 22 -12.94 -36.52 -24.78
C PHE A 22 -13.01 -35.01 -24.94
N ALA A 23 -14.19 -34.49 -25.29
CA ALA A 23 -14.42 -33.08 -25.60
C ALA A 23 -15.62 -32.51 -24.84
N CYS A 24 -15.53 -31.21 -24.51
CA CYS A 24 -16.64 -30.37 -24.01
C CYS A 24 -17.34 -30.81 -22.71
N ALA A 25 -16.61 -30.80 -21.59
CA ALA A 25 -17.20 -30.64 -20.25
C ALA A 25 -16.41 -29.67 -19.33
N LEU A 26 -15.50 -28.86 -19.88
CA LEU A 26 -14.86 -27.76 -19.16
C LEU A 26 -15.75 -26.52 -19.25
N THR A 27 -16.76 -26.45 -18.39
CA THR A 27 -17.48 -25.21 -18.10
C THR A 27 -16.49 -24.21 -17.53
N ALA A 28 -16.11 -23.23 -18.33
CA ALA A 28 -15.20 -22.18 -17.91
C ALA A 28 -15.88 -21.32 -16.83
N TRP A 29 -15.62 -21.64 -15.56
CA TRP A 29 -15.86 -20.75 -14.42
C TRP A 29 -14.92 -19.55 -14.58
N ARG A 30 -15.30 -18.63 -15.46
CA ARG A 30 -14.80 -17.25 -15.44
C ARG A 30 -15.32 -16.64 -14.16
N GLY A 31 -14.55 -16.82 -13.08
CA GLY A 31 -14.76 -16.07 -11.86
C GLY A 31 -14.80 -14.60 -12.24
N VAL A 32 -15.90 -13.92 -11.88
CA VAL A 32 -15.97 -12.47 -12.05
C VAL A 32 -14.83 -11.89 -11.25
N ALA A 33 -13.85 -11.31 -11.95
CA ALA A 33 -12.83 -10.51 -11.30
C ALA A 33 -13.58 -9.35 -10.61
N MET A 34 -13.65 -9.41 -9.28
CA MET A 34 -14.16 -8.31 -8.48
C MET A 34 -13.31 -7.09 -8.80
N ASP A 35 -13.94 -6.01 -9.25
CA ASP A 35 -13.25 -4.77 -9.55
C ASP A 35 -12.67 -4.20 -8.24
N SER A 36 -11.36 -4.37 -8.06
CA SER A 36 -10.66 -3.93 -6.87
C SER A 36 -10.32 -2.43 -6.89
N SER A 37 -10.76 -1.67 -7.91
CA SER A 37 -10.32 -0.29 -8.17
C SER A 37 -10.84 0.78 -7.20
N GLY A 38 -11.19 0.40 -5.97
CA GLY A 38 -11.48 1.26 -4.82
C GLY A 38 -11.47 0.52 -3.47
N ALA A 39 -10.99 -0.74 -3.42
CA ALA A 39 -10.87 -1.51 -2.19
C ALA A 39 -9.44 -1.40 -1.62
N PHE A 40 -9.30 -1.44 -0.29
CA PHE A 40 -7.99 -1.44 0.38
C PHE A 40 -7.24 -2.76 0.11
N GLN A 41 -6.00 -2.67 -0.37
CA GLN A 41 -5.18 -3.83 -0.72
C GLN A 41 -4.02 -3.99 0.27
N GLY A 42 -4.12 -4.97 1.17
CA GLY A 42 -3.06 -5.27 2.14
C GLY A 42 -1.68 -5.58 1.51
N ALA A 43 -1.63 -6.03 0.25
CA ALA A 43 -0.38 -6.21 -0.48
C ALA A 43 0.28 -4.88 -0.92
N ALA A 44 -0.51 -3.86 -1.22
CA ALA A 44 -0.02 -2.51 -1.51
C ALA A 44 0.44 -1.83 -0.21
N ALA A 45 -0.36 -1.89 0.85
CA ALA A 45 0.04 -1.44 2.20
C ALA A 45 1.35 -2.10 2.67
N LEU A 46 1.52 -3.42 2.53
CA LEU A 46 2.78 -4.10 2.87
C LEU A 46 3.96 -3.64 2.00
N SER A 47 3.70 -3.21 0.76
CA SER A 47 4.73 -2.68 -0.14
C SER A 47 5.11 -1.24 0.23
N TYR A 48 4.15 -0.41 0.61
CA TYR A 48 4.40 0.91 1.21
C TYR A 48 5.16 0.77 2.54
N ALA A 49 4.86 -0.19 3.41
CA ALA A 49 5.56 -0.38 4.69
C ALA A 49 7.05 -0.70 4.48
N ARG A 50 7.36 -1.53 3.48
CA ARG A 50 8.74 -1.78 3.02
C ARG A 50 9.40 -0.52 2.48
N ARG A 51 8.69 0.29 1.69
CA ARG A 51 9.20 1.54 1.12
C ARG A 51 9.49 2.59 2.20
N VAL A 52 8.61 2.75 3.18
CA VAL A 52 8.79 3.65 4.35
C VAL A 52 10.00 3.19 5.18
N SER A 53 10.08 1.90 5.50
CA SER A 53 11.22 1.32 6.23
C SER A 53 12.56 1.50 5.49
N ALA A 54 12.53 1.53 4.15
CA ALA A 54 13.72 1.70 3.31
C ALA A 54 14.28 3.15 3.28
N PHE A 55 13.61 4.13 3.90
CA PHE A 55 14.24 5.42 4.22
C PHE A 55 15.16 5.35 5.45
N GLY A 56 15.17 4.21 6.19
CA GLY A 56 16.02 4.00 7.37
C GLY A 56 15.37 4.48 8.67
N GLU A 57 16.20 4.95 9.61
CA GLU A 57 15.77 5.72 10.78
C GLU A 57 15.26 7.09 10.33
N ARG A 58 14.16 7.57 10.93
CA ARG A 58 13.47 8.82 10.56
C ARG A 58 13.06 9.66 11.78
N PRO A 59 13.96 10.04 12.70
CA PRO A 59 13.61 10.96 13.79
C PRO A 59 13.16 12.32 13.23
N SER A 60 12.27 13.03 13.94
CA SER A 60 11.86 14.40 13.60
C SER A 60 13.07 15.32 13.39
N GLY A 61 12.97 16.21 12.40
CA GLY A 61 14.06 17.11 12.00
C GLY A 61 15.27 16.45 11.31
N SER A 62 15.19 15.16 10.94
CA SER A 62 16.21 14.50 10.13
C SER A 62 15.96 14.61 8.62
N ALA A 63 17.02 14.64 7.81
CA ALA A 63 16.89 14.60 6.35
C ALA A 63 16.18 13.33 5.83
N ALA A 64 16.12 12.26 6.63
CA ALA A 64 15.41 11.03 6.31
C ALA A 64 13.89 11.17 6.48
N ILE A 65 13.41 11.84 7.54
CA ILE A 65 11.98 12.15 7.67
C ILE A 65 11.54 13.20 6.64
N ASP A 66 12.40 14.17 6.30
CA ASP A 66 12.14 15.12 5.21
C ASP A 66 11.97 14.40 3.86
N SER A 67 12.90 13.50 3.52
CA SER A 67 12.84 12.68 2.31
C SER A 67 11.61 11.76 2.27
N LEU A 68 11.22 11.20 3.42
CA LEU A 68 9.98 10.43 3.53
C LEU A 68 8.77 11.32 3.28
N ARG A 69 8.74 12.52 3.88
CA ARG A 69 7.62 13.46 3.80
C ARG A 69 7.37 13.93 2.37
N GLU A 70 8.42 14.25 1.62
CA GLU A 70 8.33 14.54 0.18
C GLU A 70 7.73 13.37 -0.60
N TRP A 71 8.13 12.14 -0.28
CA TRP A 71 7.58 10.95 -0.93
C TRP A 71 6.10 10.71 -0.56
N ILE A 72 5.70 10.83 0.71
CA ILE A 72 4.28 10.72 1.11
C ILE A 72 3.45 11.78 0.37
N VAL A 73 3.92 13.03 0.34
CA VAL A 73 3.27 14.11 -0.43
C VAL A 73 3.15 13.75 -1.92
N SER A 74 4.13 13.04 -2.50
CA SER A 74 4.09 12.59 -3.90
C SER A 74 3.06 11.49 -4.18
N GLU A 75 2.83 10.56 -3.25
CA GLU A 75 1.80 9.51 -3.36
C GLU A 75 0.38 10.07 -3.12
N LEU A 76 0.23 11.03 -2.20
CA LEU A 76 -1.08 11.58 -1.82
C LEU A 76 -1.59 12.68 -2.77
N LYS A 77 -0.71 13.51 -3.35
CA LYS A 77 -1.10 14.64 -4.20
C LYS A 77 -1.93 14.27 -5.46
N PRO A 78 -1.71 13.13 -6.14
CA PRO A 78 -2.56 12.68 -7.25
C PRO A 78 -4.00 12.32 -6.85
N LEU A 79 -4.31 12.15 -5.56
CA LEU A 79 -5.60 11.67 -5.09
C LEU A 79 -6.72 12.73 -5.08
N GLY A 80 -6.39 14.00 -5.34
CA GLY A 80 -7.38 15.08 -5.44
C GLY A 80 -7.98 15.57 -4.10
N GLY A 81 -7.53 15.04 -2.97
CA GLY A 81 -7.85 15.58 -1.65
C GLY A 81 -7.13 16.91 -1.37
N GLN A 82 -7.62 17.65 -0.38
CA GLN A 82 -6.98 18.87 0.13
C GLN A 82 -5.84 18.47 1.05
N LEU A 83 -4.60 18.59 0.57
CA LEU A 83 -3.39 18.28 1.34
C LEU A 83 -2.84 19.55 2.00
N LEU A 84 -2.66 19.51 3.32
CA LEU A 84 -2.07 20.56 4.14
C LEU A 84 -0.81 20.04 4.86
N GLN A 85 0.07 20.97 5.19
CA GLN A 85 1.29 20.74 5.98
C GLN A 85 1.27 21.69 7.17
N ASP A 86 1.14 21.14 8.36
CA ASP A 86 1.06 21.87 9.62
C ASP A 86 2.44 21.83 10.31
N ARG A 87 3.17 22.94 10.16
CA ARG A 87 4.60 23.07 10.50
C ARG A 87 4.81 23.82 11.81
N PHE A 88 5.55 23.20 12.71
CA PHE A 88 5.84 23.74 14.04
C PHE A 88 7.26 23.36 14.49
N ALA A 89 7.65 23.85 15.67
CA ALA A 89 8.91 23.50 16.32
C ALA A 89 8.60 22.92 17.72
N GLY A 90 8.65 21.59 17.84
CA GLY A 90 8.46 20.89 19.11
C GLY A 90 9.54 21.29 20.12
N GLN A 91 9.15 21.61 21.34
CA GLN A 91 10.07 22.06 22.39
C GLN A 91 10.60 20.85 23.16
N THR A 92 11.70 20.27 22.69
CA THR A 92 12.23 18.97 23.18
C THR A 92 13.32 19.16 24.24
N PRO A 93 13.69 18.12 25.01
CA PRO A 93 14.82 18.18 25.95
C PRO A 93 16.18 18.53 25.34
N THR A 94 16.33 18.43 24.02
CA THR A 94 17.56 18.81 23.28
C THR A 94 17.47 20.19 22.60
N GLY A 95 16.33 20.87 22.73
CA GLY A 95 16.02 22.14 22.08
C GLY A 95 14.85 22.03 21.09
N PRO A 96 14.54 23.12 20.36
CA PRO A 96 13.49 23.14 19.35
C PRO A 96 13.82 22.22 18.16
N VAL A 97 12.92 21.29 17.84
CA VAL A 97 13.04 20.37 16.68
C VAL A 97 11.93 20.69 15.67
N PRO A 98 12.23 20.89 14.38
CA PRO A 98 11.22 21.15 13.36
C PRO A 98 10.41 19.87 13.06
N MET A 99 9.09 20.02 13.00
CA MET A 99 8.09 18.96 12.80
C MET A 99 7.00 19.45 11.83
N ASP A 100 6.43 18.56 11.03
CA ASP A 100 5.48 18.89 9.96
C ASP A 100 4.42 17.77 9.84
N ASN A 101 3.22 18.02 10.37
CA ASN A 101 2.09 17.09 10.28
C ASN A 101 1.49 17.13 8.86
N LEU A 102 1.37 15.97 8.20
CA LEU A 102 0.67 15.89 6.90
C LEU A 102 -0.81 15.59 7.12
N ILE A 103 -1.67 16.46 6.60
CA ILE A 103 -3.13 16.34 6.74
C ILE A 103 -3.76 16.28 5.35
N LEU A 104 -4.29 15.13 4.95
CA LEU A 104 -5.06 14.95 3.72
C LEU A 104 -6.56 14.91 4.04
N LYS A 105 -7.32 15.89 3.56
CA LYS A 105 -8.77 15.96 3.69
C LYS A 105 -9.48 15.60 2.39
N PHE A 106 -10.41 14.65 2.44
CA PHE A 106 -11.44 14.46 1.42
C PHE A 106 -12.77 15.07 1.93
N PRO A 107 -13.41 15.98 1.18
CA PRO A 107 -14.61 16.69 1.65
C PRO A 107 -15.86 15.80 1.61
N GLY A 108 -16.69 15.91 2.65
CA GLY A 108 -18.03 15.34 2.73
C GLY A 108 -19.13 16.38 2.49
N THR A 109 -20.38 16.03 2.86
CA THR A 109 -21.57 16.90 2.70
C THR A 109 -22.41 17.05 3.97
N SER A 110 -22.11 16.31 5.05
CA SER A 110 -22.90 16.28 6.29
C SER A 110 -22.54 17.36 7.32
N GLY A 111 -21.39 18.03 7.16
CA GLY A 111 -20.80 18.91 8.18
C GLY A 111 -20.18 18.17 9.38
N LYS A 112 -20.05 16.84 9.34
CA LYS A 112 -19.30 16.04 10.33
C LYS A 112 -17.98 15.56 9.73
N ALA A 113 -17.08 15.07 10.59
CA ALA A 113 -15.78 14.54 10.21
C ALA A 113 -15.49 13.16 10.84
N ILE A 114 -14.66 12.38 10.16
CA ILE A 114 -13.94 11.21 10.68
C ILE A 114 -12.45 11.48 10.49
N VAL A 115 -11.65 11.25 11.55
CA VAL A 115 -10.19 11.34 11.50
C VAL A 115 -9.62 9.94 11.63
N ILE A 116 -8.73 9.56 10.72
CA ILE A 116 -7.90 8.35 10.82
C ILE A 116 -6.45 8.81 10.81
N SER A 117 -5.67 8.37 11.78
CA SER A 117 -4.35 8.93 12.02
C SER A 117 -3.34 7.90 12.53
N GLY A 118 -2.07 8.30 12.47
CA GLY A 118 -0.93 7.57 12.99
C GLY A 118 0.34 8.38 12.75
N HIS A 119 1.44 7.98 13.38
CA HIS A 119 2.71 8.67 13.22
C HIS A 119 3.57 8.07 12.10
N TYR A 120 4.62 8.79 11.69
CA TYR A 120 5.52 8.39 10.59
C TYR A 120 7.03 8.60 10.86
N ASP A 121 7.35 9.26 11.97
CA ASP A 121 8.68 9.36 12.57
C ASP A 121 9.16 8.00 13.15
N THR A 122 10.32 8.01 13.81
CA THR A 122 10.86 6.86 14.56
C THR A 122 11.66 7.35 15.76
N LYS A 123 11.63 6.63 16.89
CA LYS A 123 12.58 6.87 17.98
C LYS A 123 14.02 6.81 17.49
N HIS A 124 14.83 7.80 17.86
CA HIS A 124 16.27 7.61 17.84
C HIS A 124 16.68 6.78 19.07
N ILE A 125 17.20 5.58 18.86
CA ILE A 125 17.67 4.68 19.92
C ILE A 125 19.19 4.55 19.78
N PRO A 126 20.00 5.14 20.67
CA PRO A 126 21.45 5.09 20.58
C PRO A 126 21.99 3.66 20.46
N MET A 127 22.87 3.43 19.49
CA MET A 127 23.48 2.13 19.14
C MET A 127 22.51 1.07 18.58
N MET A 128 21.26 1.41 18.24
CA MET A 128 20.29 0.50 17.62
C MET A 128 19.72 1.08 16.33
N HIS A 129 19.79 0.32 15.22
CA HIS A 129 19.22 0.72 13.95
C HIS A 129 17.69 0.53 13.92
N PHE A 130 16.97 1.46 14.54
CA PHE A 130 15.51 1.38 14.70
C PHE A 130 14.77 1.99 13.50
N VAL A 131 14.57 1.20 12.45
CA VAL A 131 13.84 1.63 11.24
C VAL A 131 12.33 1.80 11.43
N GLY A 132 11.79 1.58 12.64
CA GLY A 132 10.35 1.68 12.92
C GLY A 132 9.48 0.92 11.92
N ALA A 133 9.68 -0.41 11.79
CA ALA A 133 8.95 -1.21 10.80
C ALA A 133 7.48 -1.44 11.18
N ASN A 134 7.19 -1.46 12.49
CA ASN A 134 5.83 -1.51 13.04
C ASN A 134 5.40 -0.12 13.52
N ASP A 135 6.11 0.45 14.50
CA ASP A 135 5.95 1.84 14.93
C ASP A 135 6.37 2.80 13.81
N GLY A 136 5.47 3.68 13.38
CA GLY A 136 5.70 4.62 12.28
C GLY A 136 5.46 4.02 10.89
N ALA A 137 6.22 3.02 10.44
CA ALA A 137 6.13 2.57 9.04
C ALA A 137 4.83 1.83 8.70
N SER A 138 4.29 1.03 9.62
CA SER A 138 3.06 0.28 9.34
C SER A 138 1.82 1.17 9.32
N SER A 139 1.74 2.15 10.24
CA SER A 139 0.72 3.19 10.27
C SER A 139 0.77 4.06 9.02
N THR A 140 1.96 4.59 8.68
CA THR A 140 2.16 5.39 7.45
C THR A 140 1.67 4.65 6.20
N ALA A 141 2.06 3.39 6.05
CA ALA A 141 1.71 2.58 4.91
C ALA A 141 0.22 2.21 4.82
N PHE A 142 -0.42 1.98 5.97
CA PHE A 142 -1.87 1.81 6.05
C PHE A 142 -2.62 3.08 5.64
N LEU A 143 -2.18 4.25 6.13
CA LEU A 143 -2.81 5.55 5.83
C LEU A 143 -2.68 5.92 4.33
N ILE A 144 -1.55 5.60 3.69
CA ILE A 144 -1.38 5.78 2.23
C ILE A 144 -2.37 4.89 1.46
N GLU A 145 -2.39 3.57 1.68
CA GLU A 145 -3.30 2.68 0.95
C GLU A 145 -4.77 2.97 1.26
N LEU A 146 -5.10 3.40 2.48
CA LEU A 146 -6.43 3.90 2.83
C LEU A 146 -6.80 5.12 1.98
N ALA A 147 -5.89 6.08 1.82
CA ALA A 147 -6.10 7.24 0.96
C ALA A 147 -6.38 6.82 -0.50
N HIS A 148 -5.59 5.90 -1.06
CA HIS A 148 -5.82 5.36 -2.42
C HIS A 148 -7.18 4.67 -2.57
N ALA A 149 -7.62 3.92 -1.55
CA ALA A 149 -8.90 3.23 -1.56
C ALA A 149 -10.10 4.19 -1.49
N ILE A 150 -10.03 5.22 -0.63
CA ILE A 150 -11.16 6.14 -0.42
C ILE A 150 -11.25 7.24 -1.49
N ALA A 151 -10.14 7.68 -2.09
CA ALA A 151 -10.08 8.85 -2.99
C ALA A 151 -11.04 8.81 -4.21
N LYS A 152 -11.50 7.62 -4.61
CA LYS A 152 -12.43 7.43 -5.74
C LYS A 152 -13.90 7.35 -5.32
N GLN A 153 -14.18 7.43 -4.02
CA GLN A 153 -15.51 7.23 -3.45
C GLN A 153 -16.16 8.58 -3.10
N LYS A 154 -17.48 8.60 -2.93
CA LYS A 154 -18.19 9.78 -2.39
C LYS A 154 -18.35 9.63 -0.89
N HIS A 155 -17.88 10.62 -0.13
CA HIS A 155 -18.02 10.62 1.33
C HIS A 155 -19.24 11.42 1.77
N ARG A 156 -19.90 10.91 2.83
CA ARG A 156 -20.99 11.62 3.51
C ARG A 156 -20.44 12.64 4.49
N ASP A 157 -19.43 12.25 5.25
CA ASP A 157 -18.75 13.03 6.27
C ASP A 157 -17.32 13.35 5.76
N ASP A 158 -16.71 14.45 6.19
CA ASP A 158 -15.30 14.77 5.86
C ASP A 158 -14.39 13.63 6.34
N ILE A 159 -13.45 13.18 5.51
CA ILE A 159 -12.43 12.21 5.93
C ILE A 159 -11.08 12.89 5.99
N TYR A 160 -10.46 12.89 7.17
CA TYR A 160 -9.10 13.36 7.39
C TYR A 160 -8.18 12.16 7.61
N ILE A 161 -7.12 12.08 6.81
CA ILE A 161 -6.00 11.15 6.99
C ILE A 161 -4.82 11.98 7.48
N VAL A 162 -4.35 11.72 8.70
CA VAL A 162 -3.34 12.54 9.39
C VAL A 162 -2.11 11.72 9.73
N PHE A 163 -0.95 12.19 9.26
CA PHE A 163 0.37 11.63 9.57
C PHE A 163 1.06 12.57 10.55
N PHE A 164 1.18 12.13 11.81
CA PHE A 164 1.77 12.93 12.88
C PHE A 164 3.31 12.81 12.90
N ASP A 165 3.97 13.96 13.07
CA ASP A 165 5.42 14.08 13.25
C ASP A 165 5.71 14.35 14.75
N GLY A 166 6.78 13.76 15.28
CA GLY A 166 7.13 13.89 16.70
C GLY A 166 6.17 13.17 17.64
N GLU A 167 5.76 11.95 17.33
CA GLU A 167 5.11 11.07 18.31
C GLU A 167 6.13 10.61 19.35
N GLU A 168 7.32 10.27 18.85
CA GLU A 168 8.37 9.61 19.59
C GLU A 168 9.13 10.56 20.53
N ALA A 169 9.44 10.07 21.73
CA ALA A 169 10.23 10.82 22.70
C ALA A 169 11.68 11.01 22.21
N VAL A 170 12.19 12.23 22.26
CA VAL A 170 13.58 12.55 21.88
C VAL A 170 14.55 12.02 22.93
N GLY A 171 14.16 12.07 24.21
CA GLY A 171 14.83 11.38 25.31
C GLY A 171 13.97 10.22 25.83
N ASN A 172 13.25 10.48 26.92
CA ASN A 172 12.48 9.49 27.66
C ASN A 172 10.99 9.85 27.60
N TRP A 173 10.14 8.86 27.35
CA TRP A 173 8.70 9.07 27.23
C TRP A 173 8.11 9.70 28.49
N THR A 174 7.62 10.93 28.36
CA THR A 174 6.94 11.68 29.43
C THR A 174 5.80 12.51 28.88
N GLN A 175 5.01 13.16 29.75
CA GLN A 175 3.92 14.04 29.33
C GLN A 175 4.39 15.25 28.49
N THR A 176 5.67 15.61 28.53
CA THR A 176 6.28 16.74 27.79
C THR A 176 7.43 16.31 26.86
N ASP A 177 7.68 15.00 26.73
CA ASP A 177 8.59 14.39 25.76
C ASP A 177 7.90 13.16 25.17
N SER A 178 6.83 13.43 24.40
CA SER A 178 6.07 12.52 23.54
C SER A 178 4.98 13.32 22.82
N ARG A 179 4.51 12.84 21.67
CA ARG A 179 3.26 13.29 21.00
C ARG A 179 3.21 14.80 20.78
N TYR A 180 4.32 15.38 20.36
CA TYR A 180 4.49 16.80 20.08
C TYR A 180 3.52 17.31 19.00
N GLY A 181 3.12 16.45 18.05
CA GLY A 181 2.21 16.80 16.96
C GLY A 181 0.71 16.53 17.19
N SER A 182 0.28 15.99 18.35
CA SER A 182 -1.09 15.45 18.55
C SER A 182 -1.71 15.70 19.93
#